data_AF-A0A412MN99-F1
#
_entry.id   AF-A0A412MN99-F1
#
_cell.length_a   1.000
_cell.length_b   1.000
_cell.length_c   1.000
_cell.angle_alpha   90.00
_cell.angle_beta   90.00
_cell.angle_gamma   90.00
#
_symmetry.space_group_name_H-M   'P 1'
#
loop_
_entity.id
_entity.type
_entity.pdbx_description
1 polymer ?
#
loop_
_entity_poly.entity_id
_entity_poly.type
_entity_poly.pdbx_seq_one_letter_code
_entity_poly.pdbx_strand_id
1 'polypeptide(L)' 'MKKSRNRIVGCSYAFRVEDIVRIYDEHSRSGLSNREILRRYIWPKYHICEKTFYNIINASADPRIIQRQKEMRAQLSLF' A
#
# COMPACT_ATOMS: atom_id res chain seq x y z
N MET A 1 -24.19 13.90 26.46
CA MET A 1 -23.86 13.90 25.02
C MET A 1 -22.68 12.97 24.76
N LYS A 2 -22.87 11.80 24.13
CA LYS A 2 -21.77 10.89 23.79
C LYS A 2 -20.99 11.51 22.62
N LYS A 3 -19.78 12.02 22.86
CA LYS A 3 -18.89 12.47 21.79
C LYS A 3 -18.49 11.25 20.95
N SER A 4 -19.12 11.06 19.79
CA SER A 4 -18.60 10.15 18.78
C SER A 4 -17.22 10.68 18.38
N ARG A 5 -16.16 10.07 18.90
CA ARG A 5 -14.83 10.28 18.34
C ARG A 5 -14.89 9.63 16.97
N ASN A 6 -15.22 10.40 15.93
CA ASN A 6 -15.03 9.98 14.55
C ASN A 6 -13.57 9.53 14.46
N ARG A 7 -13.37 8.22 14.40
CA ARG A 7 -12.05 7.61 14.41
C ARG A 7 -11.47 8.01 13.05
N ILE A 8 -10.61 9.02 13.03
CA ILE A 8 -9.88 9.41 11.81
C ILE A 8 -8.98 8.22 11.51
N VAL A 9 -9.47 7.29 10.70
CA VAL A 9 -8.71 6.11 10.31
C VAL A 9 -7.69 6.61 9.30
N GLY A 10 -6.42 6.63 9.71
CA GLY A 10 -5.33 7.12 8.88
C GLY A 10 -5.28 6.40 7.53
N CYS A 11 -5.32 7.17 6.45
CA CYS A 11 -5.20 6.66 5.09
C CYS A 11 -3.75 6.41 4.65
N SER A 12 -2.76 6.79 5.47
CA SER A 12 -1.34 6.65 5.19
C SER A 12 -0.95 5.20 4.88
N TYR A 13 -1.55 4.23 5.56
CA TYR A 13 -1.29 2.81 5.29
C TYR A 13 -1.78 2.39 3.91
N ALA A 14 -2.98 2.80 3.50
CA ALA A 14 -3.55 2.46 2.19
C ALA A 14 -2.72 3.05 1.04
N PHE A 15 -2.24 4.28 1.18
CA PHE A 15 -1.30 4.90 0.24
C PHE A 15 0.04 4.17 0.18
N ARG A 16 0.58 3.76 1.34
CA ARG A 16 1.85 3.04 1.38
C ARG A 16 1.75 1.68 0.71
N VAL A 17 0.63 0.99 0.90
CA VAL A 17 0.32 -0.28 0.22
C VAL A 17 0.25 -0.06 -1.29
N GLU A 18 -0.47 0.96 -1.75
CA GLU A 18 -0.60 1.28 -3.19
C GLU A 18 0.76 1.57 -3.85
N ASP A 19 1.61 2.38 -3.21
CA ASP A 19 2.92 2.74 -3.78
C ASP A 19 3.86 1.53 -3.85
N ILE A 20 3.90 0.70 -2.80
CA ILE A 20 4.72 -0.52 -2.78
C ILE A 20 4.26 -1.51 -3.86
N VAL A 21 2.95 -1.69 -4.01
CA VAL A 21 2.38 -2.60 -5.01
C VAL A 21 2.66 -2.08 -6.43
N ARG A 22 2.61 -0.77 -6.65
CA ARG A 22 2.95 -0.17 -7.94
C ARG A 22 4.41 -0.43 -8.34
N ILE A 23 5.35 -0.19 -7.42
CA ILE A 23 6.78 -0.48 -7.62
C ILE A 23 6.97 -1.98 -7.89
N TYR A 24 6.27 -2.83 -7.16
CA TYR A 24 6.31 -4.27 -7.37
C TYR A 24 5.81 -4.69 -8.76
N ASP A 25 4.66 -4.20 -9.21
CA ASP A 25 4.10 -4.56 -10.52
C ASP A 25 5.03 -4.13 -11.67
N GLU A 26 5.59 -2.93 -11.59
CA GLU A 26 6.54 -2.39 -12.57
C GLU A 26 7.79 -3.27 -12.72
N HIS A 27 8.39 -3.69 -11.61
CA HIS A 27 9.62 -4.48 -11.63
C HIS A 27 9.40 -5.98 -11.79
N SER A 28 8.22 -6.50 -11.44
CA SER A 28 7.87 -7.91 -11.66
C SER A 28 7.90 -8.27 -13.15
N ARG A 29 7.50 -7.34 -14.02
CA ARG A 29 7.55 -7.48 -15.48
C ARG A 29 8.97 -7.51 -16.05
N SER A 30 9.95 -7.04 -15.29
CA SER A 30 11.37 -7.00 -15.68
C SER A 30 12.10 -8.33 -15.41
N GLY A 31 11.42 -9.34 -14.84
CA GLY A 31 12.02 -10.65 -14.54
C GLY A 31 12.93 -10.68 -13.31
N LEU A 32 12.88 -9.65 -12.45
CA LEU A 32 13.65 -9.60 -11.21
C LEU A 32 13.01 -10.47 -10.12
N SER A 33 13.83 -11.07 -9.26
CA SER A 33 13.32 -11.81 -8.10
C SER A 33 12.70 -10.88 -7.07
N ASN A 34 11.68 -11.34 -6.34
CA ASN A 34 11.02 -10.55 -5.29
C ASN A 34 12.01 -9.97 -4.27
N ARG A 35 13.05 -10.74 -3.92
CA ARG A 35 14.08 -10.32 -2.98
C ARG A 35 14.98 -9.22 -3.56
N GLU A 36 15.26 -9.28 -4.85
CA GLU A 36 16.01 -8.26 -5.57
C GLU A 36 15.22 -6.96 -5.67
N ILE A 37 13.93 -7.04 -5.99
CA ILE A 37 13.00 -5.89 -6.04
C ILE A 37 12.92 -5.22 -4.67
N LEU A 38 12.77 -6.02 -3.61
CA LEU A 38 12.76 -5.53 -2.24
C LEU A 38 14.04 -4.77 -1.91
N ARG A 39 15.22 -5.36 -2.18
CA ARG A 39 16.51 -4.73 -1.86
C ARG A 39 16.81 -3.48 -2.67
N ARG A 40 16.50 -3.48 -3.97
CA ARG A 40 16.89 -2.38 -4.88
C ARG A 40 15.93 -1.19 -4.82
N TYR A 41 14.62 -1.43 -4.73
CA TYR A 41 13.62 -0.37 -4.91
C TYR A 41 12.85 -0.03 -3.65
N ILE A 42 12.53 -1.03 -2.82
CA ILE A 42 11.62 -0.84 -1.68
C ILE A 42 12.38 -0.54 -0.39
N TRP A 43 13.50 -1.23 -0.15
CA TRP A 43 14.32 -1.08 1.04
C TRP A 43 14.88 0.33 1.22
N PRO A 44 15.44 1.01 0.19
CA PRO A 44 15.98 2.37 0.34
C PRO A 44 14.94 3.40 0.75
N LYS A 45 13.67 3.19 0.38
CA LYS A 45 12.57 4.13 0.62
C LYS A 45 11.82 3.85 1.92
N TYR A 46 11.57 2.57 2.22
CA TYR A 46 10.65 2.15 3.28
C TYR A 46 11.30 1.39 4.44
N HIS A 47 12.55 0.95 4.30
CA HIS A 47 13.29 0.18 5.32
C HIS A 47 12.47 -0.97 5.93
N ILE A 48 11.76 -1.72 5.08
CA ILE A 48 10.92 -2.84 5.51
C ILE A 48 11.66 -4.17 5.35
N CYS A 49 11.30 -5.13 6.21
CA CYS A 49 11.74 -6.50 6.08
C CYS A 49 10.84 -7.28 5.09
N GLU A 50 11.36 -8.41 4.63
CA GLU A 50 10.70 -9.26 3.62
C GLU A 50 9.33 -9.77 4.08
N LYS A 51 9.19 -10.13 5.36
CA LYS A 51 7.90 -10.53 5.93
C LYS A 51 6.86 -9.41 5.82
N THR A 52 7.26 -8.18 6.12
CA THR A 52 6.37 -7.01 6.01
C THR A 52 6.00 -6.72 4.55
N PHE A 53 6.94 -6.92 3.62
CA PHE A 53 6.68 -6.79 2.19
C PHE A 53 5.58 -7.75 1.72
N TYR A 54 5.69 -9.05 2.02
CA TYR A 54 4.64 -10.02 1.65
C TYR A 54 3.31 -9.75 2.36
N ASN A 55 3.34 -9.33 3.62
CA ASN A 55 2.12 -8.92 4.33
C ASN A 55 1.42 -7.74 3.64
N ILE A 56 2.17 -6.78 3.11
CA ILE A 56 1.64 -5.62 2.38
C ILE A 56 1.04 -6.04 1.04
N ILE A 57 1.71 -6.91 0.29
CA ILE A 57 1.16 -7.47 -0.96
C ILE A 57 -0.09 -8.28 -0.69
N ASN A 58 -0.12 -9.09 0.37
CA ASN A 58 -1.33 -9.83 0.71
C ASN A 58 -2.45 -8.88 1.15
N ALA A 59 -2.12 -7.82 1.91
CA ALA A 59 -3.08 -6.80 2.31
C ALA A 59 -3.62 -5.99 1.13
N SER A 60 -2.89 -5.86 0.02
CA SER A 60 -3.43 -5.18 -1.17
C SER A 60 -4.54 -5.97 -1.86
N ALA A 61 -4.59 -7.29 -1.67
CA ALA A 61 -5.68 -8.12 -2.14
C ALA A 61 -6.90 -8.14 -1.20
N ASP A 62 -6.80 -7.53 0.00
CA ASP A 62 -7.92 -7.45 0.94
C ASP A 62 -8.98 -6.47 0.42
N PRO A 63 -10.26 -6.90 0.29
CA PRO A 63 -11.35 -6.05 -0.20
C PRO A 63 -11.52 -4.76 0.62
N ARG A 64 -11.14 -4.76 1.91
CA ARG A 64 -11.20 -3.56 2.75
C ARG A 64 -10.22 -2.47 2.30
N ILE A 65 -9.01 -2.87 1.90
CA ILE A 65 -7.97 -1.95 1.43
C ILE A 65 -8.32 -1.44 0.04
N ILE A 66 -8.80 -2.33 -0.85
CA ILE A 66 -9.26 -1.98 -2.19
C ILE A 66 -10.40 -0.96 -2.12
N GLN A 67 -11.40 -1.20 -1.27
CA GLN A 67 -12.52 -0.29 -1.09
C GLN A 67 -12.04 1.09 -0.61
N ARG A 68 -11.10 1.12 0.33
CA ARG A 68 -10.54 2.37 0.87
C ARG A 68 -9.71 3.13 -0.16
N GLN A 69 -8.94 2.42 -1.00
CA GLN A 69 -8.22 3.03 -2.12
C GLN A 69 -9.18 3.64 -3.15
N LYS A 70 -10.30 2.96 -3.46
CA LYS A 70 -11.35 3.49 -4.34
C LYS A 70 -12.01 4.75 -3.76
N GLU A 71 -12.38 4.73 -2.48
CA GLU A 71 -12.96 5.88 -1.79
C GLU A 71 -12.03 7.10 -1.81
N MET A 72 -10.73 6.89 -1.58
CA MET A 72 -9.74 7.97 -1.65
C MET A 72 -9.58 8.53 -3.07
N ARG A 73 -9.49 7.67 -4.08
CA ARG A 73 -9.39 8.12 -5.49
C ARG A 73 -10.64 8.92 -5.90
N ALA A 74 -11.83 8.50 -5.46
CA ALA A 74 -13.07 9.22 -5.70
C ALA A 74 -13.11 10.59 -4.99
N GLN A 75 -12.52 10.71 -3.80
CA GLN A 75 -12.37 12.01 -3.11
C GLN A 75 -11.43 12.96 -3.85
N LEU A 76 -10.35 12.45 -4.43
CA LEU A 76 -9.38 13.24 -5.20
C LEU A 76 -9.94 13.70 -6.56
N SER A 77 -10.89 12.97 -7.15
CA SER A 77 -11.49 13.32 -8.46
C SER A 77 -12.65 14.32 -8.39
N LEU A 78 -13.07 14.72 -7.18
CA LEU A 78 -14.18 15.67 -6.97
C LEU A 78 -13.73 17.14 -7.00
N PHE A 79 -12.44 17.39 -7.26
CA PHE A 79 -11.85 18.71 -7.46
C PHE A 79 -11.27 18.82 -8.88
#